data_AF-A0A4P7W2J2-F1
#
_entry.id   AF-A0A4P7W2J2-F1
#
_cell.length_a   1.000
_cell.length_b   1.000
_cell.length_c   1.000
_cell.angle_alpha   90.00
_cell.angle_beta   90.00
_cell.angle_gamma   90.00
#
_symmetry.space_group_name_H-M   'P 1'
#
loop_
_entity.id
_entity.type
_entity.pdbx_description
1 polymer ?
#
loop_
_entity_poly.entity_id
_entity_poly.type
_entity_poly.pdbx_seq_one_letter_code
_entity_poly.pdbx_strand_id
1 'polypeptide(L)'
;MQTLRLGSRGQDVRTLQSSLALIADGIFGPVTEEAVRTYQFSQGLEADGIVGPKTWSALGIAPYRRSITKIILHCTATPEGQDFTVEQIRQWHLAQGFSDIGYHYVISRDGTVHPGRPESVVGAHCLGQNACSIGISYIGGCATDGVTPKDTRTPAQKKSLHDLVASLQLRYPGATIHCHHEFANKACPSFKLCDF
;
A
#
# COMPACT_ATOMS: atom_id res chain seq x y z
N MET A 1 12.97 0.43 0.71
CA MET A 1 14.43 0.45 0.94
C MET A 1 14.85 1.89 0.99
N GLN A 2 15.61 2.24 2.01
CA GLN A 2 16.22 3.55 2.15
C GLN A 2 17.33 3.73 1.10
N THR A 3 17.66 4.98 0.77
CA THR A 3 18.90 5.28 0.05
C THR A 3 20.08 5.02 0.98
N LEU A 4 20.95 4.09 0.60
CA LEU A 4 22.14 3.75 1.39
C LEU A 4 23.38 4.41 0.79
N ARG A 5 24.32 4.73 1.67
CA ARG A 5 25.63 5.33 1.37
C ARG A 5 26.61 5.02 2.49
N LEU A 6 27.90 5.34 2.30
CA LEU A 6 28.92 5.20 3.34
C LEU A 6 28.43 5.73 4.71
N GLY A 7 28.58 4.92 5.75
CA GLY A 7 28.11 5.20 7.11
C GLY A 7 26.67 4.72 7.43
N SER A 8 25.88 4.32 6.41
CA SER A 8 24.56 3.71 6.63
C SER A 8 24.67 2.40 7.42
N ARG A 9 23.64 2.06 8.20
CA ARG A 9 23.61 0.84 9.02
C ARG A 9 22.22 0.21 9.04
N GLY A 10 22.14 -1.09 9.32
CA GLY A 10 20.88 -1.78 9.61
C GLY A 10 20.51 -2.86 8.58
N GLN A 11 19.25 -3.27 8.59
CA GLN A 11 18.78 -4.42 7.81
C GLN A 11 18.87 -4.21 6.29
N ASP A 12 18.60 -3.00 5.80
CA ASP A 12 18.74 -2.67 4.39
C ASP A 12 20.20 -2.84 3.93
N VAL A 13 21.18 -2.51 4.78
CA VAL A 13 22.62 -2.73 4.49
C VAL A 13 22.95 -4.23 4.45
N ARG A 14 22.41 -5.03 5.39
CA ARG A 14 22.59 -6.49 5.35
C ARG A 14 22.04 -7.10 4.06
N THR A 15 20.85 -6.66 3.65
CA THR A 15 20.22 -7.10 2.39
C THR A 15 21.10 -6.76 1.19
N LEU A 16 21.59 -5.51 1.11
CA LEU A 16 22.54 -5.11 0.07
C LEU A 16 23.79 -6.00 0.04
N GLN A 17 24.41 -6.19 1.20
CA GLN A 17 25.64 -6.98 1.34
C GLN A 17 25.41 -8.42 0.88
N SER A 18 24.32 -9.06 1.32
CA SER A 18 23.96 -10.41 0.85
C SER A 18 23.77 -10.47 -0.66
N SER A 19 23.10 -9.49 -1.26
CA SER A 19 22.88 -9.44 -2.72
C SER A 19 24.14 -9.17 -3.53
N LEU A 20 25.14 -8.54 -2.92
CA LEU A 20 26.47 -8.35 -3.48
C LEU A 20 27.44 -9.49 -3.10
N ALA A 21 26.95 -10.58 -2.51
CA ALA A 21 27.74 -11.71 -2.03
C ALA A 21 28.86 -11.34 -1.03
N LEU A 22 28.61 -10.31 -0.21
CA LEU A 22 29.47 -9.87 0.89
C LEU A 22 29.03 -10.47 2.23
N ILE A 23 29.90 -10.37 3.23
CA ILE A 23 29.54 -10.61 4.63
C ILE A 23 28.54 -9.54 5.07
N ALA A 24 27.34 -9.97 5.48
CA ALA A 24 26.24 -9.08 5.85
C ALA A 24 26.33 -8.59 7.31
N ASP A 25 27.34 -7.79 7.63
CA ASP A 25 27.55 -7.21 8.97
C ASP A 25 26.60 -6.04 9.31
N GLY A 26 25.89 -5.52 8.30
CA GLY A 26 24.93 -4.43 8.42
C GLY A 26 25.56 -3.04 8.55
N ILE A 27 26.84 -2.90 8.22
CA ILE A 27 27.61 -1.65 8.24
C ILE A 27 28.07 -1.31 6.82
N PHE A 28 27.59 -0.18 6.30
CA PHE A 28 28.00 0.29 4.97
C PHE A 28 29.35 0.99 5.10
N GLY A 29 30.42 0.21 5.15
CA GLY A 29 31.82 0.66 5.18
C GLY A 29 32.46 0.71 3.79
N PRO A 30 33.77 1.03 3.72
CA PRO A 30 34.50 1.16 2.45
C PRO A 30 34.39 -0.06 1.54
N VAL A 31 34.43 -1.27 2.11
CA VAL A 31 34.28 -2.54 1.37
C VAL A 31 32.91 -2.65 0.70
N THR A 32 31.84 -2.24 1.39
CA THR A 32 30.49 -2.24 0.81
C THR A 32 30.35 -1.17 -0.28
N GLU A 33 30.94 0.00 -0.06
CA GLU A 33 30.93 1.09 -1.04
C GLU A 33 31.63 0.73 -2.35
N GLU A 34 32.81 0.12 -2.26
CA GLU A 34 33.57 -0.36 -3.42
C GLU A 34 32.79 -1.43 -4.21
N ALA A 35 32.15 -2.37 -3.50
CA ALA A 35 31.30 -3.38 -4.14
C ALA A 35 30.08 -2.77 -4.84
N VAL A 36 29.45 -1.76 -4.24
CA VAL A 36 28.34 -1.03 -4.87
C VAL A 36 28.78 -0.34 -6.15
N ARG A 37 29.92 0.37 -6.13
CA ARG A 37 30.45 1.03 -7.34
C ARG A 37 30.75 0.02 -8.44
N THR A 38 31.39 -1.09 -8.09
CA THR A 38 31.68 -2.19 -9.03
C THR A 38 30.41 -2.75 -9.64
N TYR A 39 29.39 -3.01 -8.82
CA TYR A 39 28.10 -3.49 -9.28
C TYR A 39 27.40 -2.47 -10.19
N GLN A 40 27.29 -1.21 -9.77
CA GLN A 40 26.70 -0.13 -10.56
C GLN A 40 27.34 -0.02 -11.95
N PHE A 41 28.68 -0.03 -12.00
CA PHE A 41 29.43 -0.02 -13.25
C PHE A 41 29.07 -1.22 -14.14
N SER A 42 29.01 -2.44 -13.56
CA SER A 42 28.62 -3.65 -14.31
C SER A 42 27.20 -3.61 -14.89
N GLN A 43 26.32 -2.80 -14.29
CA GLN A 43 24.92 -2.62 -14.71
C GLN A 43 24.73 -1.40 -15.62
N GLY A 44 25.81 -0.70 -16.01
CA GLY A 44 25.73 0.53 -16.80
C GLY A 44 25.10 1.71 -16.06
N LEU A 45 25.13 1.70 -14.73
CA LEU A 45 24.71 2.81 -13.88
C LEU A 45 25.90 3.73 -13.58
N GLU A 46 25.61 4.96 -13.17
CA GLU A 46 26.62 5.83 -12.57
C GLU A 46 27.17 5.17 -11.29
N ALA A 47 28.48 4.96 -11.24
CA ALA A 47 29.17 4.28 -10.14
C ALA A 47 29.47 5.22 -8.96
N ASP A 48 28.44 5.87 -8.43
CA ASP A 48 28.54 6.88 -7.37
C ASP A 48 28.75 6.28 -5.97
N GLY A 49 28.52 4.97 -5.79
CA GLY A 49 28.61 4.28 -4.50
C GLY A 49 27.37 4.47 -3.62
N ILE A 50 26.29 5.05 -4.15
CA ILE A 50 25.03 5.33 -3.46
C ILE A 50 23.95 4.37 -3.96
N VAL A 51 23.37 3.60 -3.04
CA VAL A 51 22.29 2.67 -3.37
C VAL A 51 20.96 3.38 -3.33
N GLY A 52 20.58 3.99 -4.44
CA GLY A 52 19.27 4.57 -4.69
C GLY A 52 18.28 3.61 -5.37
N PRO A 53 17.07 4.09 -5.73
CA PRO A 53 16.04 3.27 -6.37
C PRO A 53 16.50 2.51 -7.62
N LYS A 54 17.38 3.13 -8.43
CA LYS A 54 17.93 2.50 -9.65
C LYS A 54 18.81 1.29 -9.30
N THR A 55 19.73 1.43 -8.34
CA THR A 55 20.60 0.34 -7.91
C THR A 55 19.81 -0.78 -7.25
N TRP A 56 18.84 -0.45 -6.40
CA TRP A 56 17.91 -1.43 -5.84
C TRP A 56 17.14 -2.21 -6.91
N SER A 57 16.62 -1.51 -7.91
CA SER A 57 15.93 -2.13 -9.04
C SER A 57 16.87 -3.05 -9.83
N ALA A 58 18.11 -2.63 -10.09
CA ALA A 58 19.09 -3.44 -10.80
C ALA A 58 19.40 -4.74 -10.03
N LEU A 59 19.48 -4.67 -8.69
CA LEU A 59 19.67 -5.84 -7.82
C LEU A 59 18.45 -6.78 -7.80
N GLY A 60 17.36 -6.45 -8.51
CA GLY A 60 16.09 -7.18 -8.42
C GLY A 60 15.37 -6.97 -7.09
N ILE A 61 15.85 -6.04 -6.26
CA ILE A 61 15.33 -5.78 -4.92
C ILE A 61 14.42 -4.58 -4.99
N ALA A 62 13.12 -4.83 -5.10
CA ALA A 62 12.14 -3.76 -4.97
C ALA A 62 12.28 -3.13 -3.56
N PRO A 63 12.24 -1.80 -3.45
CA PRO A 63 12.40 -1.13 -2.18
C PRO A 63 11.31 -1.60 -1.20
N TYR A 64 11.69 -2.45 -0.24
CA TYR A 64 10.84 -3.00 0.83
C TYR A 64 9.40 -3.21 0.36
N ARG A 65 9.17 -4.24 -0.46
CA ARG A 65 7.78 -4.68 -0.68
C ARG A 65 7.25 -5.08 0.70
N ARG A 66 6.38 -4.23 1.25
CA ARG A 66 5.59 -4.57 2.44
C ARG A 66 5.05 -5.98 2.24
N SER A 67 5.19 -6.83 3.25
CA SER A 67 4.57 -8.15 3.20
C SER A 67 3.06 -7.97 3.33
N ILE A 68 2.38 -7.94 2.19
CA ILE A 68 0.94 -7.80 2.13
C ILE A 68 0.33 -9.17 2.31
N THR A 69 -0.38 -9.38 3.42
CA THR A 69 -1.07 -10.63 3.76
C THR A 69 -2.59 -10.45 3.81
N LYS A 70 -3.08 -9.21 3.76
CA LYS A 70 -4.50 -8.88 3.86
C LYS A 70 -4.92 -7.82 2.85
N ILE A 71 -6.15 -7.93 2.37
CA ILE A 71 -6.88 -6.88 1.66
C ILE A 71 -8.11 -6.56 2.51
N ILE A 72 -8.22 -5.32 2.96
CA ILE A 72 -9.30 -4.88 3.86
C ILE A 72 -10.25 -3.97 3.11
N LEU A 73 -11.53 -4.33 3.14
CA LEU A 73 -12.63 -3.66 2.46
C LEU A 73 -13.26 -2.60 3.35
N HIS A 74 -13.43 -1.41 2.78
CA HIS A 74 -13.96 -0.22 3.44
C HIS A 74 -15.08 0.44 2.62
N CYS A 75 -15.79 1.34 3.27
CA CYS A 75 -16.64 2.35 2.66
C CYS A 75 -16.18 3.72 3.13
N THR A 76 -16.47 4.78 2.37
CA THR A 76 -16.15 6.16 2.77
C THR A 76 -17.08 6.72 3.85
N ALA A 77 -18.15 5.98 4.20
CA ALA A 77 -19.22 6.43 5.09
C ALA A 77 -19.88 7.72 4.58
N THR A 78 -20.04 7.82 3.26
CA THR A 78 -20.71 8.94 2.61
C THR A 78 -22.15 8.58 2.23
N PRO A 79 -23.05 9.57 2.11
CA PRO A 79 -24.46 9.31 1.79
C PRO A 79 -24.66 8.58 0.46
N GLU A 80 -25.66 7.71 0.41
CA GLU A 80 -26.11 7.03 -0.79
C GLU A 80 -26.43 8.02 -1.92
N GLY A 81 -26.03 7.69 -3.14
CA GLY A 81 -26.36 8.48 -4.32
C GLY A 81 -25.48 9.70 -4.57
N GLN A 82 -24.55 10.01 -3.67
CA GLN A 82 -23.62 11.14 -3.81
C GLN A 82 -22.24 10.68 -4.27
N ASP A 83 -21.62 11.49 -5.15
CA ASP A 83 -20.28 11.24 -5.67
C ASP A 83 -19.24 12.08 -4.91
N PHE A 84 -18.10 11.45 -4.64
CA PHE A 84 -16.97 12.08 -3.98
C PHE A 84 -15.68 11.66 -4.66
N THR A 85 -14.75 12.60 -4.75
CA THR A 85 -13.45 12.41 -5.38
C THR A 85 -12.42 11.93 -4.36
N VAL A 86 -11.37 11.26 -4.86
CA VAL A 86 -10.20 10.90 -4.04
C VAL A 86 -9.58 12.13 -3.37
N GLU A 87 -9.57 13.27 -4.05
CA GLU A 87 -9.00 14.49 -3.50
C GLU A 87 -9.83 15.02 -2.32
N GLN A 88 -11.16 15.01 -2.40
CA GLN A 88 -12.00 15.37 -1.24
C GLN A 88 -11.74 14.46 -0.04
N ILE A 89 -11.65 13.14 -0.27
CA ILE A 89 -11.36 12.17 0.79
C ILE A 89 -9.95 12.36 1.36
N ARG A 90 -8.97 12.70 0.52
CA ARG A 90 -7.62 13.05 0.95
C ARG A 90 -7.66 14.28 1.86
N GLN A 91 -8.34 15.36 1.45
CA GLN A 91 -8.47 16.56 2.26
C GLN A 91 -9.14 16.30 3.62
N TRP A 92 -10.17 15.45 3.67
CA TRP A 92 -10.78 15.04 4.95
C TRP A 92 -9.82 14.30 5.88
N HIS A 93 -8.95 13.43 5.34
CA HIS A 93 -7.95 12.74 6.14
C HIS A 93 -6.81 13.67 6.58
N LEU A 94 -6.35 14.58 5.70
CA LEU A 94 -5.36 15.60 6.06
C LEU A 94 -5.86 16.49 7.21
N ALA A 95 -7.14 16.89 7.17
CA ALA A 95 -7.77 17.65 8.25
C ALA A 95 -7.86 16.87 9.58
N GLN A 96 -7.80 15.54 9.54
CA GLN A 96 -7.73 14.66 10.72
C GLN A 96 -6.28 14.36 11.16
N GLY A 97 -5.29 15.03 10.56
CA GLY A 97 -3.88 14.87 10.91
C GLY A 97 -3.18 13.68 10.24
N PHE A 98 -3.79 13.08 9.21
CA PHE A 98 -3.11 12.04 8.45
C PHE A 98 -2.13 12.69 7.48
N SER A 99 -1.08 11.96 7.09
CA SER A 99 -0.10 12.45 6.10
C SER A 99 -0.60 12.40 4.64
N ASP A 100 -1.67 11.63 4.37
CA ASP A 100 -2.32 11.43 3.07
C ASP A 100 -3.64 10.67 3.30
N ILE A 101 -4.43 10.44 2.25
CA ILE A 101 -5.57 9.51 2.26
C ILE A 101 -5.19 8.17 2.92
N GLY A 102 -6.08 7.64 3.78
CA GLY A 102 -5.79 6.41 4.53
C GLY A 102 -5.80 5.12 3.68
N TYR A 103 -6.55 5.13 2.57
CA TYR A 103 -6.78 3.99 1.69
C TYR A 103 -5.78 3.95 0.53
N HIS A 104 -5.53 2.76 0.00
CA HIS A 104 -4.70 2.57 -1.19
C HIS A 104 -5.50 2.70 -2.49
N TYR A 105 -6.79 2.34 -2.44
CA TYR A 105 -7.71 2.45 -3.58
C TYR A 105 -9.05 3.00 -3.15
N VAL A 106 -9.68 3.77 -4.05
CA VAL A 106 -11.06 4.24 -3.92
C VAL A 106 -11.84 3.87 -5.18
N ILE A 107 -13.05 3.32 -5.03
CA ILE A 107 -13.93 2.95 -6.15
C ILE A 107 -15.11 3.91 -6.22
N SER A 108 -15.15 4.73 -7.27
CA SER A 108 -16.23 5.66 -7.59
C SER A 108 -17.53 4.91 -7.88
N ARG A 109 -18.69 5.60 -7.80
CA ARG A 109 -20.01 4.95 -7.99
C ARG A 109 -20.21 4.38 -9.38
N ASP A 110 -19.53 4.92 -10.38
CA ASP A 110 -19.48 4.40 -11.77
C ASP A 110 -18.58 3.17 -11.93
N GLY A 111 -17.88 2.74 -10.87
CA GLY A 111 -16.94 1.61 -10.89
C GLY A 111 -15.50 2.00 -11.23
N THR A 112 -15.20 3.27 -11.51
CA THR A 112 -13.82 3.70 -11.75
C THR A 112 -12.97 3.48 -10.48
N VAL A 113 -11.86 2.75 -10.62
CA VAL A 113 -10.88 2.54 -9.55
C VAL A 113 -9.83 3.64 -9.60
N HIS A 114 -9.72 4.40 -8.52
CA HIS A 114 -8.73 5.46 -8.38
C HIS A 114 -7.64 5.07 -7.37
N PRO A 115 -6.36 5.37 -7.67
CA PRO A 115 -5.29 5.23 -6.70
C PRO A 115 -5.41 6.28 -5.59
N GLY A 116 -5.20 5.83 -4.35
CA GLY A 116 -5.06 6.67 -3.17
C GLY A 116 -3.59 6.72 -2.74
N ARG A 117 -3.30 6.22 -1.53
CA ARG A 117 -1.95 6.08 -1.00
C ARG A 117 -1.18 4.99 -1.76
N PRO A 118 0.10 5.17 -2.11
CA PRO A 118 0.88 4.14 -2.80
C PRO A 118 0.95 2.83 -2.00
N GLU A 119 0.85 1.68 -2.67
CA GLU A 119 0.95 0.34 -2.04
C GLU A 119 2.27 0.11 -1.29
N SER A 120 3.33 0.81 -1.68
CA SER A 120 4.64 0.77 -1.01
C SER A 120 4.64 1.49 0.34
N VAL A 121 3.65 2.34 0.62
CA VAL A 121 3.54 3.15 1.84
C VAL A 121 2.47 2.57 2.74
N VAL A 122 2.78 2.37 4.02
CA VAL A 122 1.82 1.85 5.01
C VAL A 122 0.55 2.71 5.05
N GLY A 123 -0.61 2.05 4.95
CA GLY A 123 -1.93 2.67 5.03
C GLY A 123 -2.26 3.31 6.38
N ALA A 124 -3.38 4.02 6.45
CA ALA A 124 -3.96 4.52 7.70
C ALA A 124 -5.47 4.28 7.72
N HIS A 125 -5.88 3.03 7.49
CA HIS A 125 -7.29 2.66 7.29
C HIS A 125 -7.83 1.66 8.32
N CYS A 126 -6.96 0.82 8.90
CA CYS A 126 -7.34 -0.18 9.90
C CYS A 126 -6.23 -0.31 10.95
N LEU A 127 -6.48 0.23 12.16
CA LEU A 127 -5.52 0.23 13.27
C LEU A 127 -5.06 -1.20 13.59
N GLY A 128 -3.75 -1.40 13.76
CA GLY A 128 -3.16 -2.72 14.02
C GLY A 128 -3.00 -3.61 12.78
N GLN A 129 -3.65 -3.30 11.65
CA GLN A 129 -3.57 -4.10 10.43
C GLN A 129 -2.79 -3.42 9.28
N ASN A 130 -2.68 -2.09 9.31
CA ASN A 130 -2.10 -1.26 8.25
C ASN A 130 -0.75 -1.76 7.68
N ALA A 131 0.17 -2.22 8.53
CA ALA A 131 1.54 -2.56 8.11
C ALA A 131 1.57 -3.64 7.01
N CYS A 132 0.63 -4.59 7.06
CA CYS A 132 0.59 -5.78 6.22
C CYS A 132 -0.67 -5.88 5.33
N SER A 133 -1.40 -4.77 5.15
CA SER A 133 -2.65 -4.76 4.40
C SER A 133 -2.71 -3.72 3.28
N ILE A 134 -3.44 -4.05 2.23
CA ILE A 134 -4.00 -3.09 1.28
C ILE A 134 -5.42 -2.73 1.72
N GLY A 135 -5.79 -1.47 1.55
CA GLY A 135 -7.10 -0.93 1.95
C GLY A 135 -7.82 -0.40 0.74
N ILE A 136 -9.01 -0.93 0.46
CA ILE A 136 -9.86 -0.54 -0.67
C ILE A 136 -11.15 0.06 -0.09
N SER A 137 -11.51 1.26 -0.50
CA SER A 137 -12.78 1.90 -0.11
C SER A 137 -13.68 2.09 -1.31
N TYR A 138 -14.98 1.84 -1.20
CA TYR A 138 -15.94 2.32 -2.20
C TYR A 138 -16.60 3.62 -1.71
N ILE A 139 -17.04 4.48 -2.63
CA ILE A 139 -17.84 5.67 -2.32
C ILE A 139 -19.24 5.24 -1.88
N GLY A 140 -19.61 5.56 -0.63
CA GLY A 140 -20.90 5.25 -0.04
C GLY A 140 -20.78 4.65 1.37
N GLY A 141 -21.74 3.80 1.73
CA GLY A 141 -21.76 3.06 3.00
C GLY A 141 -22.74 3.60 4.03
N CYS A 142 -23.37 4.74 3.77
CA CYS A 142 -24.47 5.29 4.56
C CYS A 142 -25.72 5.44 3.69
N ALA A 143 -26.91 5.32 4.28
CA ALA A 143 -28.17 5.69 3.65
C ALA A 143 -28.21 7.19 3.32
N THR A 144 -29.32 7.66 2.73
CA THR A 144 -29.49 9.07 2.34
C THR A 144 -29.45 10.06 3.51
N ASP A 145 -29.66 9.59 4.75
CA ASP A 145 -29.50 10.37 5.99
C ASP A 145 -28.03 10.64 6.37
N GLY A 146 -27.08 10.00 5.69
CA GLY A 146 -25.64 10.14 5.90
C GLY A 146 -25.09 9.45 7.14
N VAL A 147 -25.91 8.80 7.95
CA VAL A 147 -25.49 8.21 9.24
C VAL A 147 -25.88 6.75 9.41
N THR A 148 -26.96 6.29 8.79
CA THR A 148 -27.42 4.90 8.90
C THR A 148 -26.57 4.01 8.00
N PRO A 149 -25.83 3.02 8.53
CA PRO A 149 -25.02 2.13 7.69
C PRO A 149 -25.88 1.33 6.70
N LYS A 150 -25.48 1.30 5.43
CA LYS A 150 -26.16 0.58 4.35
C LYS A 150 -25.14 0.14 3.29
N ASP A 151 -25.24 -1.09 2.78
CA ASP A 151 -24.51 -1.47 1.56
C ASP A 151 -25.11 -0.69 0.38
N THR A 152 -24.40 0.34 -0.07
CA THR A 152 -24.82 1.20 -1.18
C THR A 152 -24.01 0.92 -2.45
N ARG A 153 -23.26 -0.19 -2.51
CA ARG A 153 -22.44 -0.51 -3.69
C ARG A 153 -23.30 -0.64 -4.93
N THR A 154 -22.94 0.09 -5.99
CA THR A 154 -23.53 -0.09 -7.31
C THR A 154 -23.06 -1.42 -7.95
N PRO A 155 -23.76 -1.97 -8.95
CA PRO A 155 -23.28 -3.13 -9.71
C PRO A 155 -21.87 -2.91 -10.31
N ALA A 156 -21.58 -1.69 -10.77
CA ALA A 156 -20.27 -1.34 -11.30
C ALA A 156 -19.18 -1.37 -10.21
N GLN A 157 -19.47 -0.83 -9.02
CA GLN A 157 -18.56 -0.93 -7.87
C GLN A 157 -18.31 -2.37 -7.46
N LYS A 158 -19.34 -3.23 -7.40
CA LYS A 158 -19.18 -4.66 -7.08
C LYS A 158 -18.25 -5.34 -8.08
N LYS A 159 -18.48 -5.15 -9.38
CA LYS A 159 -17.62 -5.71 -10.44
C LYS A 159 -16.16 -5.24 -10.27
N SER A 160 -15.94 -3.92 -10.19
CA SER A 160 -14.58 -3.38 -10.07
C SER A 160 -13.88 -3.79 -8.79
N LEU A 161 -14.63 -3.98 -7.70
CA LEU A 161 -14.08 -4.47 -6.44
C LEU A 161 -13.57 -5.91 -6.57
N HIS A 162 -14.35 -6.81 -7.20
CA HIS A 162 -13.90 -8.18 -7.48
C HIS A 162 -12.66 -8.19 -8.38
N ASP A 163 -12.68 -7.44 -9.49
CA ASP A 163 -11.57 -7.38 -10.44
C ASP A 163 -10.28 -6.86 -9.76
N LEU A 164 -10.41 -5.79 -8.95
CA LEU A 164 -9.29 -5.23 -8.20
C LEU A 164 -8.74 -6.22 -7.18
N VAL A 165 -9.60 -6.86 -6.39
CA VAL A 165 -9.17 -7.85 -5.40
C VAL A 165 -8.46 -9.04 -6.06
N ALA A 166 -9.01 -9.57 -7.17
CA ALA A 166 -8.36 -10.63 -7.94
C ALA A 166 -6.96 -10.20 -8.43
N SER A 167 -6.84 -8.98 -8.97
CA SER A 167 -5.55 -8.43 -9.41
C SER A 167 -4.53 -8.29 -8.27
N LEU A 168 -5.00 -7.92 -7.07
CA LEU A 168 -4.17 -7.78 -5.88
C LEU A 168 -3.73 -9.12 -5.32
N GLN A 169 -4.59 -10.14 -5.35
CA GLN A 169 -4.23 -11.50 -4.93
C GLN A 169 -3.22 -12.15 -5.89
N LEU A 170 -3.27 -11.82 -7.18
CA LEU A 170 -2.22 -12.21 -8.13
C LEU A 170 -0.88 -11.51 -7.82
N ARG A 171 -0.93 -10.23 -7.44
CA ARG A 171 0.25 -9.44 -7.08
C ARG A 171 0.85 -9.80 -5.72
N TYR A 172 -0.01 -10.20 -4.79
CA TYR A 172 0.30 -10.56 -3.41
C TYR A 172 -0.27 -11.96 -3.10
N PRO A 173 0.40 -13.03 -3.59
CA PRO A 173 -0.09 -14.40 -3.40
C PRO A 173 -0.30 -14.73 -1.92
N GLY A 174 -1.45 -15.31 -1.60
CA GLY A 174 -1.85 -15.66 -0.24
C GLY A 174 -2.50 -14.54 0.57
N ALA A 175 -2.66 -13.33 0.00
CA ALA A 175 -3.40 -12.27 0.68
C ALA A 175 -4.88 -12.66 0.87
N THR A 176 -5.34 -12.59 2.12
CA THR A 176 -6.71 -12.90 2.53
C THR A 176 -7.60 -11.65 2.48
N ILE A 177 -8.90 -11.82 2.23
CA ILE A 177 -9.86 -10.72 2.11
C ILE A 177 -10.62 -10.58 3.43
N HIS A 178 -10.76 -9.35 3.93
CA HIS A 178 -11.44 -9.04 5.18
C HIS A 178 -12.27 -7.76 5.06
N CYS A 179 -13.34 -7.66 5.84
CA CYS A 179 -14.10 -6.46 6.07
C CYS A 179 -13.57 -5.70 7.31
N HIS A 180 -13.60 -4.38 7.31
CA HIS A 180 -13.06 -3.57 8.43
C HIS A 180 -13.73 -3.90 9.78
N HIS A 181 -15.02 -4.24 9.80
CA HIS A 181 -15.75 -4.63 11.00
C HIS A 181 -15.19 -5.88 11.69
N GLU A 182 -14.38 -6.71 11.00
CA GLU A 182 -13.74 -7.89 11.58
C GLU A 182 -12.59 -7.51 12.53
N PHE A 183 -12.08 -6.28 12.43
CA PHE A 183 -10.97 -5.77 13.24
C PHE A 183 -11.34 -4.61 14.17
N ALA A 184 -12.56 -4.07 14.03
CA ALA A 184 -13.02 -2.93 14.82
C ALA A 184 -14.54 -2.95 14.99
N ASN A 185 -15.03 -2.46 16.14
CA ASN A 185 -16.46 -2.33 16.40
C ASN A 185 -17.09 -1.18 15.57
N LYS A 186 -17.39 -1.45 14.31
CA LYS A 186 -17.97 -0.49 13.35
C LYS A 186 -18.71 -1.23 12.23
N ALA A 187 -19.63 -0.55 11.55
CA ALA A 187 -20.41 -1.17 10.47
C ALA A 187 -19.63 -1.32 9.14
N CYS A 188 -18.58 -0.51 8.93
CA CYS A 188 -17.75 -0.51 7.72
C CYS A 188 -17.29 -1.94 7.33
N PRO A 189 -17.47 -2.38 6.07
CA PRO A 189 -17.85 -1.62 4.87
C PRO A 189 -19.37 -1.58 4.58
N SER A 190 -20.20 -1.81 5.59
CA SER A 190 -21.67 -1.87 5.53
C SER A 190 -22.23 -3.09 4.78
N PHE A 191 -21.40 -4.13 4.61
CA PHE A 191 -21.78 -5.47 4.14
C PHE A 191 -20.88 -6.52 4.81
N LYS A 192 -21.23 -7.81 4.73
CA LYS A 192 -20.41 -8.92 5.25
C LYS A 192 -19.64 -9.59 4.14
N LEU A 193 -18.53 -10.27 4.47
CA LEU A 193 -17.72 -10.98 3.48
C LEU A 193 -18.49 -12.03 2.66
N CYS A 194 -19.57 -12.62 3.18
CA CYS A 194 -20.43 -13.53 2.41
C CYS A 194 -21.25 -12.83 1.31
N ASP A 195 -21.38 -11.50 1.39
CA ASP A 195 -22.07 -10.64 0.43
C ASP A 195 -21.07 -9.91 -0.49
N PHE A 196 -19.78 -10.27 -0.39
CA PHE A 196 -18.68 -9.66 -1.14
C PHE A 196 -18.92 -9.75 -2.64
#